data_AF-A0A959VIN3-F1
#
_entry.id   AF-A0A959VIN3-F1
#
_cell.length_a   1.000
_cell.length_b   1.000
_cell.length_c   1.000
_cell.angle_alpha   90.00
_cell.angle_beta   90.00
_cell.angle_gamma   90.00
#
_symmetry.space_group_name_H-M   'P 1'
#
loop_
_entity.id
_entity.type
_entity.pdbx_description
1 polymer ?
#
loop_
_entity_poly.entity_id
_entity_poly.type
_entity_poly.pdbx_seq_one_letter_code
_entity_poly.pdbx_strand_id
1 'polypeptide(L)'
;MALIPSMVLKQLYTFGSLRNSADGVRFSLKNRLSDATVTALNGVSFDGQPVPVSKLSLVLDTGEILLPADLKATPIDFPLRKTLDIVADIEPLADGKHRIEVKFDAQPFGGLTLKVDGSIVKEEEKRIKIPRDNADNYSPEIIKARQQFIE
;
A
#
# COMPACT_ATOMS: atom_id res chain seq x y z
N MET A 1 26.19 7.35 -1.12
CA MET A 1 25.04 6.52 -0.69
C MET A 1 24.41 7.21 0.51
N ALA A 2 23.22 7.79 0.37
CA ALA A 2 22.54 8.42 1.50
C ALA A 2 21.92 7.32 2.37
N LEU A 3 22.31 7.23 3.64
CA LEU A 3 21.71 6.28 4.57
C LEU A 3 20.33 6.82 4.98
N ILE A 4 19.25 6.22 4.48
CA ILE A 4 17.90 6.63 4.91
C ILE A 4 17.62 6.04 6.29
N PRO A 5 17.30 6.87 7.31
CA PRO A 5 16.97 6.36 8.63
C PRO A 5 15.74 5.46 8.58
N SER A 6 15.75 4.37 9.36
CA SER A 6 14.66 3.40 9.40
C SER A 6 13.30 4.02 9.76
N MET A 7 13.29 5.06 10.60
CA MET A 7 12.08 5.80 10.94
C MET A 7 11.43 6.48 9.73
N VAL A 8 12.23 7.02 8.82
CA VAL A 8 11.74 7.68 7.60
C VAL A 8 11.23 6.64 6.61
N LEU A 9 11.94 5.52 6.47
CA LEU A 9 11.49 4.39 5.64
C LEU A 9 10.11 3.88 6.07
N LYS A 10 9.87 3.74 7.38
CA LYS A 10 8.55 3.33 7.90
C LYS A 10 7.40 4.23 7.44
N GLN A 11 7.68 5.50 7.14
CA GLN A 11 6.65 6.43 6.66
C GLN A 11 6.17 6.11 5.23
N LEU A 12 6.91 5.30 4.47
CA LEU A 12 6.46 4.79 3.18
C LEU A 12 5.22 3.92 3.33
N TYR A 13 5.11 3.16 4.43
CA TYR A 13 3.95 2.33 4.65
C TYR A 13 2.72 3.17 4.97
N THR A 14 1.62 2.91 4.28
CA THR A 14 0.33 3.51 4.60
C THR A 14 -0.33 2.71 5.72
N PHE A 15 -0.42 3.30 6.91
CA PHE A 15 -1.06 2.67 8.05
C PHE A 15 -2.50 2.25 7.73
N GLY A 16 -2.87 1.02 8.10
CA GLY A 16 -4.20 0.46 7.84
C GLY A 16 -4.43 0.05 6.38
N SER A 17 -3.39 0.03 5.53
CA SER A 17 -3.52 -0.44 4.14
C SER A 17 -3.44 -1.96 4.00
N LEU A 18 -2.91 -2.68 5.00
CA LEU A 18 -2.84 -4.14 4.97
C LEU A 18 -4.24 -4.73 5.06
N ARG A 19 -4.62 -5.49 4.04
CA ARG A 19 -5.92 -6.18 3.96
C ARG A 19 -5.84 -7.42 3.09
N ASN A 20 -6.73 -8.36 3.35
CA ASN A 20 -6.99 -9.47 2.45
C ASN A 20 -7.89 -8.99 1.31
N SER A 21 -7.58 -9.40 0.08
CA SER A 21 -8.28 -9.12 -1.17
C SER A 21 -8.60 -10.45 -1.86
N ALA A 22 -9.43 -10.42 -2.91
CA ALA A 22 -9.71 -11.60 -3.72
C ALA A 22 -8.43 -12.19 -4.33
N ASP A 23 -7.48 -11.34 -4.70
CA ASP A 23 -6.20 -11.68 -5.33
C ASP A 23 -5.06 -11.94 -4.30
N GLY A 24 -5.41 -12.16 -3.04
CA GLY A 24 -4.46 -12.41 -1.95
C GLY A 24 -4.29 -11.21 -1.00
N VAL A 25 -3.11 -11.03 -0.43
CA VAL A 25 -2.84 -10.03 0.61
C VAL A 25 -2.28 -8.77 -0.03
N ARG A 26 -2.86 -7.60 0.28
CA ARG A 26 -2.41 -6.31 -0.28
C ARG A 26 -2.09 -5.28 0.78
N PHE A 27 -1.15 -4.39 0.47
CA PHE A 27 -0.86 -3.20 1.27
C PHE A 27 -0.28 -2.08 0.40
N SER A 28 -0.35 -0.84 0.88
CA SER A 28 -0.01 0.34 0.11
C SER A 28 1.27 1.01 0.63
N LEU A 29 2.16 1.34 -0.30
CA LEU A 29 3.32 2.18 -0.06
C LEU A 29 3.12 3.54 -0.73
N LYS A 30 3.29 4.62 0.03
CA LYS A 30 3.24 5.99 -0.45
C LYS A 30 4.62 6.61 -0.38
N ASN A 31 5.11 7.18 -1.47
CA ASN A 31 6.38 7.88 -1.43
C ASN A 31 6.25 9.14 -0.57
N ARG A 32 6.99 9.18 0.54
CA ARG A 32 7.12 10.34 1.44
C ARG A 32 8.57 10.82 1.58
N LEU A 33 9.45 10.31 0.71
CA LEU A 33 10.87 10.65 0.67
C LEU A 33 11.08 11.82 -0.31
N SER A 34 11.72 11.56 -1.44
CA SER A 34 11.87 12.47 -2.57
C SER A 34 11.56 11.68 -3.84
N ASP A 35 11.52 12.37 -4.98
CA ASP A 35 11.29 11.71 -6.26
C ASP A 35 12.27 10.56 -6.46
N ALA A 36 11.70 9.40 -6.80
CA ALA A 36 12.42 8.15 -6.88
C ALA A 36 11.93 7.33 -8.05
N THR A 37 12.76 6.41 -8.51
CA THR A 37 12.40 5.41 -9.50
C THR A 37 12.66 4.03 -8.90
N VAL A 38 11.63 3.20 -8.77
CA VAL A 38 11.79 1.83 -8.24
C VAL A 38 12.29 0.94 -9.36
N THR A 39 13.45 0.33 -9.16
CA THR A 39 14.16 -0.47 -10.17
C THR A 39 14.09 -1.97 -9.89
N ALA A 40 13.77 -2.38 -8.66
CA ALA A 40 13.60 -3.79 -8.33
C ALA A 40 12.75 -3.98 -7.07
N LEU A 41 11.96 -5.05 -7.04
CA LEU A 41 11.36 -5.60 -5.82
C LEU A 41 12.04 -6.94 -5.50
N ASN A 42 12.92 -6.93 -4.50
CA ASN A 42 13.76 -8.08 -4.16
C ASN A 42 13.05 -9.12 -3.30
N GLY A 43 12.05 -8.70 -2.52
CA GLY A 43 11.27 -9.61 -1.72
C GLY A 43 10.32 -8.94 -0.75
N VAL A 44 9.30 -9.68 -0.37
CA VAL A 44 8.31 -9.32 0.65
C VAL A 44 8.19 -10.51 1.60
N SER A 45 8.01 -10.24 2.88
CA SER A 45 7.74 -11.28 3.88
C SER A 45 6.72 -10.80 4.90
N PHE A 46 5.88 -11.74 5.35
CA PHE A 46 4.88 -11.54 6.39
C PHE A 46 5.21 -12.46 7.56
N ASP A 47 5.34 -11.91 8.78
CA ASP A 47 5.70 -12.65 10.00
C ASP A 47 6.96 -13.51 9.88
N GLY A 48 7.91 -13.06 9.06
CA GLY A 48 9.15 -13.78 8.77
C GLY A 48 9.01 -14.88 7.72
N GLN A 49 7.83 -15.10 7.16
CA GLN A 49 7.60 -16.00 6.03
C GLN A 49 7.81 -15.24 4.70
N PRO A 50 8.84 -15.57 3.91
CA PRO A 50 9.08 -14.91 2.63
C PRO A 50 8.06 -15.35 1.58
N VAL A 51 7.57 -14.37 0.82
CA VAL A 51 6.69 -14.60 -0.33
C VAL A 51 7.55 -14.76 -1.59
N PRO A 52 7.31 -15.79 -2.43
CA PRO A 52 7.99 -15.94 -3.71
C PRO A 52 7.75 -14.70 -4.60
N VAL A 53 8.79 -14.19 -5.25
CA VAL A 53 8.69 -13.02 -6.14
C VAL A 53 7.70 -13.22 -7.29
N SER A 54 7.51 -14.46 -7.75
CA SER A 54 6.51 -14.82 -8.77
C SER A 54 5.07 -14.66 -8.31
N LYS A 55 4.83 -14.56 -6.99
CA LYS A 55 3.52 -14.33 -6.37
C LYS A 55 3.33 -12.87 -5.95
N LEU A 56 4.27 -11.99 -6.31
CA LEU A 56 4.18 -10.57 -6.01
C LEU A 56 3.77 -9.81 -7.27
N SER A 57 2.97 -8.77 -7.08
CA SER A 57 2.59 -7.83 -8.12
C SER A 57 2.55 -6.42 -7.54
N LEU A 58 2.90 -5.43 -8.35
CA LEU A 58 2.80 -4.02 -8.01
C LEU A 58 1.64 -3.43 -8.80
N VAL A 59 0.77 -2.67 -8.14
CA VAL A 59 -0.33 -1.96 -8.78
C VAL A 59 -0.09 -0.46 -8.61
N LEU A 60 0.04 0.25 -9.72
CA LEU A 60 0.24 1.69 -9.75
C LEU A 60 -1.07 2.44 -9.51
N ASP A 61 -1.00 3.74 -9.21
CA ASP A 61 -2.20 4.58 -9.04
C ASP A 61 -3.06 4.68 -10.33
N THR A 62 -2.46 4.39 -11.48
CA THR A 62 -3.12 4.29 -12.78
C THR A 62 -3.94 3.01 -12.96
N GLY A 63 -3.79 2.03 -12.06
CA GLY A 63 -4.36 0.69 -12.17
C GLY A 63 -3.52 -0.30 -12.97
N GLU A 64 -2.38 0.13 -13.51
CA GLU A 64 -1.43 -0.75 -14.18
C GLU A 64 -0.83 -1.76 -13.19
N ILE A 65 -0.79 -3.03 -13.61
CA ILE A 65 -0.23 -4.14 -12.81
C ILE A 65 1.11 -4.53 -13.42
N LEU A 66 2.14 -4.57 -12.59
CA LEU A 66 3.51 -4.90 -12.99
C LEU A 66 4.07 -6.05 -12.14
N LEU A 67 4.81 -6.94 -12.78
CA LEU A 67 5.49 -8.02 -12.09
C LEU A 67 6.89 -7.57 -11.67
N PRO A 68 7.45 -8.11 -10.57
CA PRO A 68 8.81 -7.81 -10.15
C PRO A 68 9.87 -8.09 -11.21
N ALA A 69 9.60 -9.02 -12.13
CA ALA A 69 10.48 -9.35 -13.25
C ALA A 69 10.60 -8.20 -14.26
N ASP A 70 9.53 -7.42 -14.45
CA ASP A 70 9.46 -6.35 -15.43
C ASP A 70 10.20 -5.09 -14.96
N LEU A 71 10.33 -4.88 -13.65
CA LEU A 71 10.97 -3.70 -13.04
C LEU A 71 12.42 -3.48 -13.51
N LYS A 72 13.14 -4.56 -13.88
CA LYS A 72 14.50 -4.46 -14.42
C LYS A 72 14.53 -3.86 -15.82
N ALA A 73 13.53 -4.15 -16.65
CA ALA A 73 13.42 -3.65 -18.01
C ALA A 73 12.71 -2.29 -18.06
N THR A 74 11.72 -2.12 -17.18
CA THR A 74 10.88 -0.93 -17.10
C THR A 74 10.81 -0.47 -15.65
N PRO A 75 11.78 0.34 -15.20
CA PRO A 75 11.74 0.98 -13.89
C PRO A 75 10.48 1.85 -13.78
N ILE A 76 9.87 1.87 -12.59
CA ILE A 76 8.66 2.64 -12.36
C ILE A 76 9.00 3.96 -11.69
N ASP A 77 8.41 5.04 -12.19
CA ASP A 77 8.47 6.31 -11.50
C ASP A 77 7.62 6.25 -10.22
N PHE A 78 8.26 6.55 -9.10
CA PHE A 78 7.64 6.67 -7.80
C PHE A 78 7.91 8.06 -7.24
N PRO A 79 7.34 9.13 -7.84
CA PRO A 79 7.58 10.50 -7.39
C PRO A 79 6.90 10.78 -6.06
N LEU A 80 7.26 11.91 -5.44
CA LEU A 80 6.77 12.29 -4.12
C LEU A 80 5.23 12.29 -4.08
N ARG A 81 4.67 11.74 -2.99
CA ARG A 81 3.23 11.56 -2.72
C ARG A 81 2.51 10.53 -3.59
N LYS A 82 3.15 9.90 -4.57
CA LYS A 82 2.54 8.78 -5.30
C LYS A 82 2.41 7.55 -4.42
N THR A 83 1.44 6.71 -4.76
CA THR A 83 1.13 5.48 -4.03
C THR A 83 1.23 4.31 -4.98
N LEU A 84 1.80 3.21 -4.51
CA LEU A 84 1.79 1.92 -5.17
C LEU A 84 1.21 0.90 -4.18
N ASP A 85 0.48 -0.06 -4.69
CA ASP A 85 0.04 -1.22 -3.92
C ASP A 85 0.94 -2.41 -4.23
N ILE A 86 1.30 -3.14 -3.19
CA ILE A 86 1.93 -4.45 -3.32
C ILE A 86 0.85 -5.48 -3.05
N VAL A 87 0.67 -6.41 -3.98
CA VAL A 87 -0.25 -7.54 -3.89
C VAL A 87 0.58 -8.82 -3.84
N ALA A 88 0.28 -9.67 -2.87
CA ALA A 88 0.89 -10.97 -2.68
C ALA A 88 -0.17 -12.05 -2.84
N ASP A 89 -0.03 -12.89 -3.86
CA ASP A 89 -0.87 -14.05 -4.12
C ASP A 89 -0.52 -15.19 -3.14
N ILE A 90 -0.94 -14.99 -1.90
CA ILE A 90 -0.81 -15.91 -0.77
C ILE A 90 -2.15 -16.07 -0.08
N GLU A 91 -2.23 -17.09 0.78
CA GLU A 91 -3.41 -17.29 1.60
C GLU A 91 -3.69 -16.04 2.47
N PRO A 92 -4.97 -15.75 2.75
CA PRO A 92 -5.35 -14.66 3.61
C PRO A 92 -4.64 -14.73 4.96
N LEU A 93 -4.06 -13.61 5.39
CA LEU A 93 -3.48 -13.52 6.73
C LEU A 93 -4.61 -13.47 7.77
N ALA A 94 -4.32 -13.97 8.97
CA ALA A 94 -5.25 -13.93 10.09
C ALA A 94 -5.61 -12.48 10.49
N ASP A 95 -6.67 -12.32 11.29
CA ASP A 95 -6.96 -11.02 11.89
C ASP A 95 -5.91 -10.73 12.97
N GLY A 96 -5.38 -9.50 12.98
CA GLY A 96 -4.40 -9.07 13.97
C GLY A 96 -3.20 -8.33 13.38
N LYS A 97 -2.12 -8.26 14.16
CA LYS A 97 -0.87 -7.58 13.79
C LYS A 97 0.04 -8.52 13.02
N HIS A 98 0.59 -8.03 11.91
CA HIS A 98 1.53 -8.77 11.08
C HIS A 98 2.79 -7.95 10.83
N ARG A 99 3.95 -8.57 10.97
CA ARG A 99 5.24 -7.96 10.62
C ARG A 99 5.45 -8.05 9.12
N ILE A 100 5.51 -6.91 8.46
CA ILE A 100 5.79 -6.81 7.03
C ILE A 100 7.24 -6.36 6.85
N GLU A 101 8.01 -7.13 6.09
CA GLU A 101 9.34 -6.71 5.63
C GLU A 101 9.37 -6.69 4.09
N VAL A 102 9.76 -5.55 3.52
CA VAL A 102 9.84 -5.32 2.07
C VAL A 102 11.24 -4.87 1.71
N LYS A 103 11.84 -5.51 0.70
CA LYS A 103 13.16 -5.19 0.16
C LYS A 103 13.01 -4.77 -1.29
N PHE A 104 13.43 -3.57 -1.61
CA PHE A 104 13.32 -3.00 -2.96
C PHE A 104 14.48 -2.05 -3.24
N ASP A 105 14.81 -1.87 -4.50
CA ASP A 105 15.80 -0.88 -4.95
C ASP A 105 15.07 0.31 -5.57
N ALA A 106 15.48 1.52 -5.17
CA ALA A 106 14.97 2.75 -5.74
C ALA A 106 16.10 3.75 -5.99
N GLN A 107 16.19 4.34 -7.18
CA GLN A 107 17.12 5.42 -7.47
C GLN A 107 16.52 6.76 -7.02
N PRO A 108 17.30 7.67 -6.40
CA PRO A 108 18.75 7.63 -6.16
C PRO A 108 19.18 6.95 -4.83
N PHE A 109 18.27 6.27 -4.13
CA PHE A 109 18.47 5.79 -2.76
C PHE A 109 19.19 4.44 -2.62
N GLY A 110 19.23 3.63 -3.68
CA GLY A 110 19.76 2.27 -3.67
C GLY A 110 18.81 1.27 -3.02
N GLY A 111 19.37 0.22 -2.41
CA GLY A 111 18.62 -0.84 -1.75
C GLY A 111 18.02 -0.40 -0.42
N LEU A 112 16.71 -0.51 -0.30
CA LEU A 112 15.92 -0.12 0.86
C LEU A 112 15.26 -1.36 1.50
N THR A 113 15.30 -1.41 2.83
CA THR A 113 14.61 -2.45 3.62
C THR A 113 13.61 -1.77 4.56
N LEU A 114 12.34 -1.95 4.27
CA LEU A 114 11.21 -1.49 5.07
C LEU A 114 10.81 -2.60 6.05
N LYS A 115 10.67 -2.26 7.34
CA LYS A 115 10.11 -3.15 8.37
C LYS A 115 9.03 -2.43 9.15
N VAL A 116 7.80 -2.90 9.05
CA VAL A 116 6.61 -2.27 9.65
C VAL A 116 5.66 -3.31 10.20
N ASP A 117 4.83 -2.92 11.16
CA ASP A 117 3.75 -3.74 11.67
C ASP A 117 2.45 -3.27 11.00
N GLY A 118 1.89 -4.11 10.13
CA GLY A 118 0.55 -3.95 9.60
C GLY A 118 -0.49 -4.54 10.55
N SER A 119 -1.75 -4.19 10.38
CA SER A 119 -2.84 -4.88 11.07
C SER A 119 -3.99 -5.12 10.12
N ILE A 120 -4.45 -6.37 10.08
CA ILE A 120 -5.70 -6.74 9.45
C ILE A 120 -6.74 -6.68 10.53
N VAL A 121 -7.63 -5.71 10.40
CA VAL A 121 -8.83 -5.65 11.22
C VAL A 121 -9.89 -6.35 10.40
N LYS A 122 -10.52 -7.37 10.97
CA LYS A 122 -11.74 -7.96 10.42
C LYS A 122 -12.66 -6.80 10.04
N GLU A 123 -12.99 -6.66 8.76
CA GLU A 123 -13.99 -5.68 8.34
C GLU A 123 -15.26 -6.00 9.12
N GLU A 124 -15.50 -5.28 10.22
CA GLU A 124 -16.84 -5.15 10.78
C GLU A 124 -17.66 -4.58 9.62
N GLU A 125 -18.51 -5.43 9.06
CA GLU A 125 -19.43 -5.14 7.97
C GLU A 125 -19.88 -3.69 8.03
N LYS A 126 -19.59 -2.93 6.97
CA LYS A 126 -20.17 -1.63 6.63
C LYS A 126 -20.66 -0.86 7.86
N ARG A 127 -19.73 -0.30 8.65
CA ARG A 127 -20.13 0.81 9.54
C ARG A 127 -20.88 1.82 8.68
N ILE A 128 -22.15 2.03 9.00
CA ILE A 128 -23.01 2.91 8.24
C ILE A 128 -22.35 4.29 8.24
N LYS A 129 -21.81 4.72 7.10
CA LYS A 129 -21.08 5.99 6.98
C LYS A 129 -22.04 7.10 6.63
N ILE A 130 -21.92 8.22 7.33
CA ILE A 130 -22.65 9.44 7.02
C ILE A 130 -22.37 9.84 5.56
N PRO A 131 -23.41 10.11 4.74
CA PRO A 131 -23.26 10.53 3.36
C PRO A 131 -22.30 11.73 3.23
N ARG A 132 -21.36 11.63 2.30
CA ARG A 132 -20.36 12.67 2.02
C ARG A 132 -20.14 12.81 0.52
N ASP A 133 -20.06 14.04 0.06
CA ASP A 133 -19.61 14.41 -1.28
C ASP A 133 -18.17 14.95 -1.18
N ASN A 134 -17.28 14.49 -2.06
CA ASN A 134 -15.87 14.91 -2.04
C ASN A 134 -15.62 16.22 -2.81
N ALA A 135 -16.51 16.59 -3.74
CA ALA A 135 -16.41 17.78 -4.58
C ALA A 135 -17.16 18.98 -3.97
N ASP A 136 -18.38 18.76 -3.45
CA ASP A 136 -19.16 19.79 -2.75
C ASP A 136 -19.90 19.21 -1.55
N ASN A 137 -19.21 19.25 -0.41
CA ASN A 137 -19.70 18.65 0.82
C ASN A 137 -20.72 19.51 1.61
N TYR A 138 -21.13 20.65 1.05
CA TYR A 138 -22.04 21.64 1.65
C TYR A 138 -23.31 21.86 0.83
N SER A 139 -23.46 21.18 -0.30
CA SER A 139 -24.64 21.32 -1.15
C SER A 139 -25.94 20.95 -0.40
N PRO A 140 -27.09 21.53 -0.78
CA PRO A 140 -28.38 21.16 -0.20
C PRO A 140 -28.69 19.66 -0.32
N GLU A 141 -28.20 19.03 -1.39
CA GLU A 141 -28.40 17.61 -1.68
C GLU A 141 -27.68 16.72 -0.66
N ILE A 142 -26.40 16.99 -0.36
CA ILE A 142 -25.66 16.19 0.62
C ILE A 142 -26.13 16.46 2.05
N ILE A 143 -26.62 17.66 2.34
CA ILE A 143 -27.26 17.99 3.62
C ILE A 143 -28.55 17.17 3.80
N LYS A 144 -29.41 17.11 2.78
CA LYS A 144 -30.65 16.33 2.81
C LYS A 144 -30.38 14.83 2.96
N ALA A 145 -29.38 14.31 2.24
CA ALA A 145 -28.97 12.91 2.35
C ALA A 145 -28.50 12.56 3.77
N ARG A 146 -27.87 13.50 4.50
CA ARG A 146 -27.51 13.32 5.92
C ARG A 146 -28.70 13.41 6.86
N GLN A 147 -29.67 14.28 6.60
CA GLN A 147 -30.88 14.37 7.42
C GLN A 147 -31.68 13.07 7.34
N GLN A 148 -31.88 12.54 6.13
CA GLN A 148 -32.53 11.25 5.87
C GLN A 148 -31.77 10.05 6.44
N PHE A 149 -30.49 10.22 6.76
CA PHE A 149 -29.67 9.18 7.37
C PHE A 149 -29.87 9.08 8.89
N ILE A 150 -30.39 10.14 9.52
CA ILE A 150 -30.57 10.24 10.98
C ILE A 150 -32.05 9.97 11.39
N GLU A 151 -33.00 10.24 10.50
CA GLU A 151 -34.43 9.84 10.65
C GLU A 151 -34.63 8.33 10.48
#